data_AF-K1PQS0-F1
#
_entry.id   AF-K1PQS0-F1
#
_cell.length_a   1.000
_cell.length_b   1.000
_cell.length_c   1.000
_cell.angle_alpha   90.00
_cell.angle_beta   90.00
_cell.angle_gamma   90.00
#
_symmetry.space_group_name_H-M   'P 1'
#
loop_
_entity.id
_entity.type
_entity.pdbx_description
1 polymer ?
#
loop_
_entity_poly.entity_id
_entity_poly.type
_entity_poly.pdbx_seq_one_letter_code
_entity_poly.pdbx_strand_id
1 'polypeptide(L)'
;MREKRKQLYNIQQKYAERNIDTRIKGDKLVFTKSNSVYRDKLGPRPTADEVISGEEVKTVFSAGNSVEDNGNRFTGHATDATSYKQVRRSLVEVMRLEGVPSATHNVYAYRFEGQDGAIHEGSNDDGEHGAGRQLLRTLVDNDIKNALVVVSR
;
A
#
# COMPACT_ATOMS: atom_id res chain seq x y z
N MET A 1 17.14 -1.38 3.15
CA MET A 1 17.75 -2.36 2.23
C MET A 1 17.04 -3.72 2.25
N ARG A 2 16.88 -4.39 3.40
CA ARG A 2 16.31 -5.76 3.47
C ARG A 2 14.85 -5.86 2.98
N GLU A 3 13.96 -4.95 3.39
CA GLU A 3 12.53 -5.03 3.03
C GLU A 3 12.23 -4.73 1.57
N LYS A 4 12.82 -3.66 1.02
CA LYS A 4 12.69 -3.35 -0.41
C LYS A 4 13.09 -4.54 -1.27
N ARG A 5 14.16 -5.25 -0.89
CA ARG A 5 14.60 -6.46 -1.60
C ARG A 5 13.61 -7.62 -1.46
N LYS A 6 13.03 -7.87 -0.28
CA LYS A 6 11.95 -8.85 -0.09
C LYS A 6 10.72 -8.51 -0.94
N GLN A 7 10.34 -7.23 -1.00
CA GLN A 7 9.25 -6.76 -1.86
C GLN A 7 9.54 -7.06 -3.33
N LEU A 8 10.75 -6.77 -3.82
CA LEU A 8 11.15 -7.10 -5.19
C LEU A 8 11.14 -8.60 -5.46
N TYR A 9 11.54 -9.44 -4.48
CA TYR A 9 11.41 -10.90 -4.60
C TYR A 9 9.95 -11.34 -4.73
N ASN A 10 9.06 -10.81 -3.90
CA ASN A 10 7.62 -11.13 -3.98
C ASN A 10 7.03 -10.71 -5.34
N ILE A 11 7.40 -9.52 -5.83
CA ILE A 11 6.97 -9.04 -7.15
C ILE A 11 7.56 -9.92 -8.27
N GLN A 12 8.82 -10.33 -8.15
CA GLN A 12 9.46 -11.25 -9.10
C GLN A 12 8.72 -12.60 -9.18
N GLN A 13 8.33 -13.19 -8.03
CA GLN A 13 7.55 -14.43 -8.01
C GLN A 13 6.20 -14.27 -8.73
N LYS A 14 5.47 -13.17 -8.45
CA LYS A 14 4.20 -12.86 -9.14
C LYS A 14 4.34 -12.72 -10.65
N TYR A 15 5.47 -12.18 -11.14
CA TYR A 15 5.75 -12.11 -12.58
C TYR A 15 6.13 -13.48 -13.14
N ALA A 16 6.89 -14.29 -12.40
CA ALA A 16 7.24 -15.64 -12.80
C ALA A 16 6.01 -16.55 -12.96
N GLU A 17 5.02 -16.44 -12.06
CA GLU A 17 3.72 -17.12 -12.17
C GLU A 17 2.97 -16.77 -13.46
N ARG A 18 3.24 -15.59 -14.03
CA ARG A 18 2.67 -15.12 -15.30
C ARG A 18 3.60 -15.39 -16.50
N ASN A 19 4.65 -16.19 -16.34
CA ASN A 19 5.68 -16.47 -17.34
C ASN A 19 6.38 -15.19 -17.87
N ILE A 20 6.56 -14.19 -16.99
CA ILE A 20 7.26 -12.94 -17.31
C ILE A 20 8.65 -12.96 -16.66
N ASP A 21 9.68 -13.03 -17.52
CA ASP A 21 11.07 -13.07 -17.09
C ASP A 21 11.56 -11.73 -16.54
N THR A 22 12.01 -11.75 -15.28
CA THR A 22 12.55 -10.58 -14.59
C THR A 22 13.82 -10.93 -13.80
N ARG A 23 14.71 -9.96 -13.62
CA ARG A 23 15.93 -10.08 -12.80
C ARG A 23 16.04 -8.92 -11.80
N ILE A 24 16.52 -9.20 -10.59
CA ILE A 24 16.82 -8.17 -9.60
C ILE A 24 18.26 -7.67 -9.83
N LYS A 25 18.44 -6.36 -10.03
CA LYS A 25 19.74 -5.69 -10.16
C LYS A 25 19.83 -4.56 -9.12
N GLY A 26 20.51 -4.83 -8.00
CA GLY A 26 20.52 -3.92 -6.84
C GLY A 26 19.11 -3.76 -6.28
N ASP A 27 18.63 -2.52 -6.22
CA ASP A 27 17.30 -2.14 -5.72
C ASP A 27 16.22 -2.03 -6.81
N LYS A 28 16.45 -2.66 -7.97
CA LYS A 28 15.57 -2.60 -9.14
C LYS A 28 15.19 -3.99 -9.60
N LEU A 29 13.94 -4.15 -10.02
CA LEU A 29 13.49 -5.30 -10.80
C LEU A 29 13.47 -4.91 -12.29
N VAL A 30 14.13 -5.70 -13.13
CA VAL A 30 14.33 -5.41 -14.55
C VAL A 30 13.71 -6.53 -15.38
N PHE A 31 12.87 -6.18 -16.34
CA PHE A 31 12.31 -7.12 -17.32
C PHE A 31 13.39 -7.52 -18.32
N THR A 32 13.66 -8.82 -18.50
CA THR A 32 14.82 -9.27 -19.28
C THR A 32 14.66 -9.04 -20.78
N LYS A 33 13.44 -9.16 -21.31
CA LYS A 33 13.13 -9.01 -22.74
C LYS A 33 13.21 -7.56 -23.23
N SER A 34 12.70 -6.62 -22.44
CA SER A 34 12.63 -5.19 -22.80
C SER A 34 13.73 -4.34 -22.15
N ASN A 35 14.45 -4.89 -21.17
CA ASN A 35 15.36 -4.16 -20.28
C ASN A 35 14.70 -2.98 -19.52
N SER A 36 13.37 -2.94 -19.48
CA SER A 36 12.63 -1.92 -18.73
C SER A 36 12.69 -2.20 -17.22
N VAL A 37 12.55 -1.16 -16.41
CA VAL A 37 12.57 -1.26 -14.95
C VAL A 37 11.15 -1.22 -14.42
N TYR A 38 10.82 -2.13 -13.51
CA TYR A 38 9.57 -2.08 -12.76
C TYR A 38 9.45 -0.75 -12.02
N ARG A 39 8.29 -0.11 -12.15
CA ARG A 39 7.93 1.10 -11.41
C ARG A 39 6.72 0.80 -10.55
N ASP A 40 6.79 1.19 -9.29
CA ASP A 40 5.63 1.18 -8.41
C ASP A 40 4.57 2.12 -8.99
N LYS A 41 3.33 1.64 -9.05
CA LYS A 41 2.19 2.38 -9.60
C LYS A 41 1.62 3.41 -8.63
N LEU A 42 1.87 3.29 -7.33
CA LEU A 42 1.40 4.25 -6.33
C LEU A 42 2.36 5.43 -6.13
N GLY A 43 3.64 5.25 -6.46
CA GLY A 43 4.66 6.27 -6.20
C GLY A 43 5.04 6.38 -4.72
N PRO A 44 5.69 7.49 -4.31
CA PRO A 44 6.09 7.71 -2.93
C PRO A 44 4.88 7.98 -2.01
N ARG A 45 5.14 8.12 -0.71
CA ARG A 45 4.11 8.56 0.24
C ARG A 45 3.60 9.96 -0.11
N PRO A 46 2.34 10.29 0.24
CA PRO A 46 1.81 11.64 0.14
C PRO A 46 2.77 12.66 0.75
N THR A 47 3.06 13.74 0.03
CA THR A 47 3.83 14.87 0.56
C THR A 47 2.90 15.85 1.28
N ALA A 48 3.44 16.68 2.18
CA ALA A 48 2.65 17.73 2.82
C ALA A 48 2.03 18.69 1.80
N ASP A 49 2.76 19.02 0.74
CA ASP A 49 2.25 19.85 -0.35
C ASP A 49 1.07 19.17 -1.06
N GLU A 50 1.18 17.89 -1.43
CA GLU A 50 0.06 17.14 -2.05
C GLU A 50 -1.18 17.12 -1.16
N VAL A 51 -1.02 17.01 0.16
CA VAL A 51 -2.12 17.00 1.13
C VAL A 51 -2.75 18.39 1.30
N ILE A 52 -1.94 19.46 1.28
CA ILE A 52 -2.41 20.83 1.52
C ILE A 52 -2.96 21.48 0.25
N SER A 53 -2.26 21.37 -0.88
CA SER A 53 -2.57 22.06 -2.14
C SER A 53 -3.34 21.18 -3.14
N GLY A 54 -3.41 19.87 -2.91
CA GLY A 54 -4.13 18.94 -3.77
C GLY A 54 -5.64 19.13 -3.74
N GLU A 55 -6.30 18.87 -4.87
CA GLU A 55 -7.77 18.85 -4.97
C GLU A 55 -8.36 17.87 -3.94
N GLU A 56 -9.29 18.36 -3.12
CA GLU A 56 -9.97 17.52 -2.15
C GLU A 56 -11.04 16.66 -2.80
N VAL A 57 -10.83 15.35 -2.75
CA VAL A 57 -11.76 14.36 -3.25
C VAL A 57 -12.46 13.73 -2.07
N LYS A 58 -13.76 13.99 -1.93
CA LYS A 58 -14.58 13.41 -0.87
C LYS A 58 -14.49 11.88 -0.89
N THR A 59 -13.72 11.34 0.04
CA THR A 59 -13.51 9.91 0.24
C THR A 59 -14.06 9.55 1.61
N VAL A 60 -14.93 8.55 1.67
CA VAL A 60 -15.54 8.11 2.93
C VAL A 60 -14.66 7.04 3.54
N PHE A 61 -14.14 7.31 4.74
CA PHE A 61 -13.39 6.33 5.51
C PHE A 61 -14.25 5.76 6.63
N SER A 62 -14.19 4.44 6.77
CA SER A 62 -14.66 3.74 7.97
C SER A 62 -13.51 3.65 8.95
N ALA A 63 -13.65 4.26 10.12
CA ALA A 63 -12.68 4.15 11.22
C ALA A 63 -13.00 2.95 12.10
N GLY A 64 -11.97 2.19 12.47
CA GLY A 64 -12.05 1.15 13.49
C GLY A 64 -11.86 1.72 14.91
N ASN A 65 -12.17 0.91 15.92
CA ASN A 65 -11.89 1.26 17.30
C ASN A 65 -10.37 1.41 17.53
N SER A 66 -9.99 2.38 18.35
CA SER A 66 -8.60 2.47 18.79
C SER A 66 -8.24 1.31 19.72
N VAL A 67 -7.08 0.72 19.48
CA VAL A 67 -6.51 -0.34 20.31
C VAL A 67 -5.24 0.19 20.96
N GLU A 68 -5.10 0.03 22.26
CA GLU A 68 -3.88 0.39 22.98
C GLU A 68 -3.09 -0.86 23.35
N ASP A 69 -1.79 -0.84 23.08
CA ASP A 69 -0.87 -1.90 23.49
C ASP A 69 0.52 -1.33 23.77
N ASN A 70 1.05 -1.63 24.95
CA ASN A 70 2.41 -1.23 25.39
C ASN A 70 2.70 0.28 25.20
N GLY A 71 1.72 1.15 25.48
CA GLY A 71 1.84 2.60 25.34
C GLY A 71 1.70 3.13 23.91
N ASN A 72 1.43 2.26 22.94
CA ASN A 72 1.08 2.63 21.58
C ASN A 72 -0.44 2.66 21.42
N ARG A 73 -0.94 3.54 20.56
CA ARG A 73 -2.35 3.59 20.18
C ARG A 73 -2.46 3.37 18.69
N PHE A 74 -3.27 2.39 18.30
CA PHE A 74 -3.48 2.02 16.91
C PHE A 74 -4.89 2.38 16.47
N THR A 75 -5.04 3.06 15.35
CA THR A 75 -6.35 3.35 14.74
C THR A 75 -6.34 2.92 13.28
N GLY A 76 -7.30 2.09 12.90
CA GLY A 76 -7.49 1.63 11.53
C GLY A 76 -8.47 2.50 10.76
N HIS A 77 -8.15 2.80 9.50
CA HIS A 77 -9.02 3.47 8.54
C HIS A 77 -9.14 2.61 7.29
N ALA A 78 -10.36 2.37 6.82
CA ALA A 78 -10.62 1.61 5.61
C ALA A 78 -11.50 2.40 4.64
N THR A 79 -11.26 2.24 3.34
CA THR A 79 -12.08 2.80 2.27
C THR A 79 -12.10 1.86 1.09
N ASP A 80 -13.14 1.97 0.27
CA ASP A 80 -13.19 1.32 -1.03
C ASP A 80 -12.11 1.87 -1.95
N ALA A 81 -11.46 0.98 -2.70
CA ALA A 81 -10.51 1.34 -3.73
C ALA A 81 -10.47 0.25 -4.81
N THR A 82 -10.86 0.58 -6.04
CA THR A 82 -10.95 -0.35 -7.18
C THR A 82 -9.91 -0.09 -8.26
N SER A 83 -8.98 0.84 -8.03
CA SER A 83 -7.90 1.16 -8.96
C SER A 83 -6.71 1.78 -8.26
N TYR A 84 -5.53 1.71 -8.88
CA TYR A 84 -4.34 2.42 -8.39
C TYR A 84 -4.57 3.92 -8.21
N LYS A 85 -5.37 4.54 -9.09
CA LYS A 85 -5.71 5.97 -8.99
C LYS A 85 -6.53 6.26 -7.73
N GLN A 86 -7.52 5.41 -7.43
CA GLN A 86 -8.30 5.53 -6.20
C GLN A 86 -7.43 5.28 -4.97
N VAL A 87 -6.64 4.19 -4.95
CA VAL A 87 -5.71 3.92 -3.83
C VAL A 87 -4.79 5.13 -3.58
N ARG A 88 -4.17 5.69 -4.63
CA ARG A 88 -3.28 6.86 -4.49
C ARG A 88 -4.03 8.09 -3.95
N ARG A 89 -5.23 8.36 -4.44
CA ARG A 89 -6.06 9.47 -3.95
C ARG A 89 -6.45 9.27 -2.49
N SER A 90 -6.95 8.09 -2.14
CA SER A 90 -7.32 7.75 -0.77
C SER A 90 -6.13 7.83 0.19
N LEU A 91 -4.92 7.49 -0.24
CA LEU A 91 -3.71 7.72 0.56
C LEU A 91 -3.44 9.20 0.83
N VAL A 92 -3.80 10.11 -0.07
CA VAL A 92 -3.71 11.56 0.19
C VAL A 92 -4.82 12.00 1.14
N GLU A 93 -6.06 11.56 0.91
CA GLU A 93 -7.23 11.96 1.71
C GLU A 93 -7.18 11.44 3.15
N VAL A 94 -6.65 10.23 3.38
CA VAL A 94 -6.50 9.70 4.75
C VAL A 94 -5.57 10.57 5.60
N MET A 95 -4.59 11.22 4.98
CA MET A 95 -3.67 12.18 5.62
C MET A 95 -4.34 13.52 5.92
N ARG A 96 -5.65 13.68 5.68
CA ARG A 96 -6.43 14.83 6.15
C ARG A 96 -7.29 14.50 7.36
N LEU A 97 -7.39 13.22 7.73
CA LEU A 97 -8.12 12.80 8.92
C LEU A 97 -7.36 13.17 10.19
N GLU A 98 -8.11 13.50 11.24
CA GLU A 98 -7.53 13.85 12.52
C GLU A 98 -6.64 12.72 13.07
N GLY A 99 -5.48 13.09 13.61
CA GLY A 99 -4.52 12.15 14.20
C GLY A 99 -3.66 11.36 13.20
N VAL A 100 -4.08 11.19 11.94
CA VAL A 100 -3.29 10.46 10.93
C VAL A 100 -1.97 11.19 10.58
N PRO A 101 -1.96 12.52 10.33
CA PRO A 101 -0.71 13.24 10.01
C PRO A 101 0.32 13.27 11.13
N SER A 102 -0.15 13.22 12.38
CA SER A 102 0.70 13.27 13.57
C SER A 102 1.10 11.90 14.08
N ALA A 103 0.57 10.82 13.49
CA ALA A 103 0.96 9.46 13.82
C ALA A 103 2.44 9.22 13.50
N THR A 104 3.09 8.38 14.30
CA THR A 104 4.50 8.00 14.12
C THR A 104 4.66 7.18 12.84
N HIS A 105 3.69 6.31 12.56
CA HIS A 105 3.67 5.47 11.37
C HIS A 105 2.24 5.32 10.83
N ASN A 106 2.10 5.41 9.51
CA ASN A 106 0.90 5.20 8.74
C ASN A 106 1.11 4.02 7.78
N VAL A 107 1.02 2.81 8.35
CA VAL A 107 1.17 1.54 7.64
C VAL A 107 -0.05 1.33 6.74
N TYR A 108 0.12 0.82 5.53
CA TYR A 108 -1.04 0.53 4.68
C TYR A 108 -0.90 -0.77 3.88
N ALA A 109 -2.06 -1.29 3.47
CA ALA A 109 -2.19 -2.33 2.48
C ALA A 109 -3.44 -2.10 1.63
N TYR A 110 -3.39 -2.50 0.37
CA TYR A 110 -4.53 -2.45 -0.54
C TYR A 110 -4.63 -3.75 -1.33
N ARG A 111 -5.85 -4.07 -1.75
CA ARG A 111 -6.15 -5.19 -2.64
C ARG A 111 -7.39 -4.84 -3.45
N PHE A 112 -7.35 -4.95 -4.77
CA PHE A 112 -8.51 -4.73 -5.64
C PHE A 112 -8.45 -5.60 -6.88
N GLU A 113 -9.62 -5.85 -7.46
CA GLU A 113 -9.77 -6.63 -8.69
C GLU A 113 -9.89 -5.70 -9.89
N GLY A 114 -9.00 -5.85 -10.86
CA GLY A 114 -9.03 -5.12 -12.11
C GLY A 114 -10.18 -5.57 -13.01
N GLN A 115 -10.47 -4.78 -14.05
CA GLN A 115 -11.48 -5.15 -15.05
C GLN A 115 -11.13 -6.44 -15.81
N ASP A 116 -9.85 -6.79 -15.86
CA ASP A 116 -9.31 -8.02 -16.43
C ASP A 116 -9.38 -9.22 -15.46
N GLY A 117 -10.00 -9.07 -14.29
CA GLY A 117 -10.05 -10.06 -13.21
C GLY A 117 -8.72 -10.23 -12.47
N ALA A 118 -7.69 -9.44 -12.81
CA ALA A 118 -6.41 -9.53 -12.14
C ALA A 118 -6.48 -8.88 -10.75
N ILE A 119 -5.98 -9.60 -9.74
CA ILE A 119 -5.80 -9.01 -8.41
C ILE A 119 -4.56 -8.11 -8.39
N HIS A 120 -4.78 -6.87 -7.97
CA HIS A 120 -3.77 -5.86 -7.74
C HIS A 120 -3.67 -5.58 -6.24
N GLU A 121 -2.48 -5.74 -5.69
CA GLU A 121 -2.27 -5.63 -4.25
C GLU A 121 -0.86 -5.18 -3.90
N GLY A 122 -0.71 -4.57 -2.73
CA GLY A 122 0.56 -4.10 -2.22
C GLY A 122 0.43 -3.54 -0.81
N SER A 123 1.59 -3.24 -0.21
CA SER A 123 1.67 -2.73 1.16
C SER A 123 2.88 -1.82 1.37
N ASN A 124 2.81 -0.99 2.40
CA ASN A 124 3.93 -0.17 2.87
C ASN A 124 3.99 -0.24 4.39
N ASP A 125 5.19 -0.50 4.89
CA ASP A 125 5.46 -0.68 6.31
C ASP A 125 5.55 0.65 7.08
N ASP A 126 5.69 1.79 6.42
CA ASP A 126 6.03 3.06 7.07
C ASP A 126 7.21 3.05 8.07
N GLY A 127 8.15 2.12 7.92
CA GLY A 127 9.25 1.94 8.89
C GLY A 127 8.94 0.92 10.00
N GLU A 128 7.69 0.47 10.12
CA GLU A 128 7.26 -0.65 10.96
C GLU A 128 7.52 -1.99 10.29
N HIS A 129 8.67 -2.57 10.62
CA HIS A 129 9.18 -3.75 9.92
C HIS A 129 8.17 -4.90 9.83
N GLY A 130 7.68 -5.18 8.61
CA GLY A 130 6.77 -6.26 8.31
C GLY A 130 5.29 -5.98 8.59
N ALA A 131 4.93 -4.84 9.17
CA ALA A 131 3.55 -4.53 9.54
C ALA A 131 2.64 -4.40 8.30
N GLY A 132 3.10 -3.76 7.23
CA GLY A 132 2.31 -3.61 6.00
C GLY A 132 2.09 -4.95 5.32
N ARG A 133 3.11 -5.81 5.30
CA ARG A 133 2.97 -7.18 4.78
C ARG A 133 2.00 -8.02 5.60
N GLN A 134 2.02 -7.88 6.93
CA GLN A 134 1.07 -8.58 7.80
C GLN A 134 -0.36 -8.07 7.55
N LEU A 135 -0.54 -6.76 7.38
CA LEU A 135 -1.83 -6.18 7.04
C LEU A 135 -2.35 -6.70 5.69
N LEU A 136 -1.50 -6.74 4.66
CA LEU A 136 -1.87 -7.33 3.37
C LEU A 136 -2.24 -8.81 3.49
N ARG A 137 -1.48 -9.58 4.26
CA ARG A 137 -1.79 -10.99 4.51
C ARG A 137 -3.17 -11.14 5.16
N THR A 138 -3.52 -10.30 6.12
CA THR A 138 -4.87 -10.30 6.72
C THR A 138 -5.96 -10.05 5.67
N LEU A 139 -5.75 -9.14 4.72
CA LEU A 139 -6.71 -8.93 3.62
C LEU A 139 -6.84 -10.18 2.73
N VAL A 140 -5.72 -10.84 2.42
CA VAL A 140 -5.70 -12.07 1.60
C VAL A 140 -6.40 -13.22 2.32
N ASP A 141 -6.05 -13.47 3.58
CA ASP A 141 -6.56 -14.59 4.38
C ASP A 141 -8.09 -14.48 4.62
N ASN A 142 -8.64 -13.27 4.57
CA ASN A 142 -10.08 -12.99 4.68
C ASN A 142 -10.79 -12.73 3.34
N ASP A 143 -10.10 -12.93 2.22
CA ASP A 143 -10.53 -12.58 0.84
C ASP A 143 -11.15 -11.17 0.70
N ILE A 144 -10.59 -10.20 1.40
CA ILE A 144 -10.99 -8.80 1.28
C ILE A 144 -10.39 -8.25 -0.01
N LYS A 145 -11.25 -7.68 -0.86
CA LYS A 145 -10.91 -7.03 -2.12
C LYS A 145 -11.56 -5.66 -2.20
N ASN A 146 -11.09 -4.87 -3.15
CA ASN A 146 -11.54 -3.53 -3.48
C ASN A 146 -11.43 -2.55 -2.29
N ALA A 147 -10.38 -2.70 -1.50
CA ALA A 147 -10.18 -1.94 -0.28
C ALA A 147 -8.73 -1.42 -0.15
N LEU A 148 -8.63 -0.25 0.46
CA LEU A 148 -7.41 0.27 1.08
C LEU A 148 -7.62 0.28 2.60
N VAL A 149 -6.65 -0.23 3.35
CA VAL A 149 -6.59 -0.13 4.81
C VAL A 149 -5.31 0.57 5.21
N VAL A 150 -5.44 1.54 6.12
CA VAL A 150 -4.36 2.31 6.72
C VAL A 150 -4.45 2.16 8.24
N VAL A 151 -3.33 1.84 8.88
CA VAL A 151 -3.23 1.73 10.34
C VAL A 151 -2.22 2.77 10.81
N SER A 152 -2.70 3.68 11.64
CA SER A 152 -1.90 4.74 12.27
C SER A 152 -1.47 4.31 13.66
N ARG A 153 -0.19 4.50 14.01
CA ARG A 153 0.40 4.28 15.35
C ARG A 153 0.90 5.58 15.96
#